data_AF-A0A022FRD3-F1
#
_entry.id   AF-A0A022FRD3-F1
#
_cell.length_a   1.000
_cell.length_b   1.000
_cell.length_c   1.000
_cell.angle_alpha   90.00
_cell.angle_beta   90.00
_cell.angle_gamma   90.00
#
_symmetry.space_group_name_H-M   'P 1'
#
loop_
_entity.id
_entity.type
_entity.pdbx_description
1 polymer ?
#
loop_
_entity_poly.entity_id
_entity_poly.type
_entity_poly.pdbx_seq_one_letter_code
_entity_poly.pdbx_strand_id
1 'polypeptide(L)'
;MPALYESPLDMPLETAKAIYRRAIEPNASDGEGEAWWAAVAAEVVAVAGAENTAAAAIIAWWHHDWSQVGDTPKAAAARLRRASRALSRRVSK
;
A
#
# COMPACT_ATOMS: atom_id res chain seq x y z
N MET A 1 3.40 -20.23 -3.80
CA MET A 1 4.06 -19.34 -2.83
C MET A 1 5.50 -19.12 -3.27
N PRO A 2 5.90 -17.94 -3.74
CA PRO A 2 7.30 -17.55 -3.71
C PRO A 2 7.53 -16.47 -2.65
N ALA A 3 8.44 -16.76 -1.74
CA ALA A 3 9.09 -15.80 -0.86
C ALA A 3 10.21 -15.11 -1.65
N LEU A 4 10.20 -13.77 -1.70
CA LEU A 4 11.38 -12.94 -1.98
C LEU A 4 11.28 -11.65 -1.16
N TYR A 5 11.66 -11.76 0.11
CA TYR A 5 11.98 -10.65 0.99
C TYR A 5 13.39 -10.17 0.66
N GLU A 6 13.60 -9.39 -0.38
CA GLU A 6 14.88 -8.68 -0.56
C GLU A 6 14.73 -7.49 -1.50
N SER A 7 14.15 -6.42 -0.95
CA SER A 7 14.59 -5.01 -1.06
C SER A 7 13.38 -4.13 -0.76
N PRO A 8 13.20 -3.59 0.47
CA PRO A 8 12.33 -2.44 0.63
C PRO A 8 12.99 -1.30 -0.15
N LEU A 9 12.53 -1.10 -1.39
CA LEU A 9 12.76 0.13 -2.15
C LEU A 9 12.48 1.30 -1.21
N ASP A 10 13.53 2.07 -0.92
CA ASP A 10 13.69 3.33 -0.17
C ASP A 10 12.40 4.15 0.10
N MET A 11 11.44 3.57 0.82
CA MET A 11 10.24 4.23 1.30
C MET A 11 10.24 4.15 2.83
N PRO A 12 10.42 5.28 3.54
CA PRO A 12 10.35 5.30 4.98
C PRO A 12 9.02 4.72 5.47
N LEU A 13 9.05 3.94 6.57
CA LEU A 13 7.85 3.29 7.14
C LEU A 13 6.70 4.29 7.36
N GLU A 14 7.02 5.49 7.85
CA GLU A 14 6.05 6.56 8.06
C GLU A 14 5.41 7.05 6.75
N THR A 15 6.14 7.00 5.63
CA THR A 15 5.59 7.29 4.30
C THR A 15 4.63 6.20 3.86
N ALA A 16 4.98 4.92 4.08
CA ALA A 16 4.09 3.80 3.78
C ALA A 16 2.80 3.85 4.60
N LYS A 17 2.89 4.14 5.91
CA LYS A 17 1.75 4.38 6.80
C LYS A 17 0.85 5.51 6.30
N ALA A 18 1.43 6.65 5.92
CA ALA A 18 0.68 7.79 5.40
C ALA A 18 -0.05 7.46 4.09
N ILE A 19 0.59 6.68 3.20
CA ILE A 19 -0.02 6.20 1.95
C ILE A 19 -1.17 5.25 2.25
N TYR A 20 -0.96 4.28 3.14
CA TYR A 20 -1.97 3.30 3.55
C TYR A 20 -3.19 3.98 4.16
N ARG A 21 -3.00 4.87 5.15
CA ARG A 21 -4.09 5.63 5.79
C ARG A 21 -4.88 6.47 4.80
N ARG A 22 -4.19 7.10 3.84
CA ARG A 22 -4.84 7.96 2.85
C ARG A 22 -5.62 7.18 1.79
N ALA A 23 -5.22 5.95 1.50
CA ALA A 23 -5.75 5.20 0.37
C ALA A 23 -6.71 4.07 0.76
N ILE A 24 -6.55 3.52 1.97
CA ILE A 24 -7.22 2.30 2.42
C ILE A 24 -8.00 2.59 3.71
N GLU A 25 -7.30 2.80 4.82
CA GLU A 25 -7.93 2.92 6.14
C GLU A 25 -7.44 4.16 6.91
N PRO A 26 -8.19 5.28 6.86
CA PRO A 26 -7.80 6.53 7.53
C PRO A 26 -7.63 6.41 9.05
N ASN A 27 -8.30 5.43 9.65
CA ASN A 27 -8.34 5.21 11.10
C ASN A 27 -7.28 4.21 11.60
N ALA A 28 -6.44 3.66 10.71
CA ALA A 28 -5.42 2.69 11.09
C ALA A 28 -4.44 3.28 12.12
N SER A 29 -4.42 2.70 13.32
CA SER A 29 -3.66 3.20 14.46
C SER A 29 -2.20 2.73 14.44
N ASP A 30 -1.29 3.52 15.01
CA ASP A 30 0.08 3.05 15.29
C ASP A 30 0.13 1.96 16.39
N GLY A 31 -1.00 1.67 17.05
CA GLY A 31 -1.13 0.55 17.99
C GLY A 31 -1.12 -0.84 17.32
N GLU A 32 -1.24 -0.90 16.00
CA GLU A 32 -0.97 -2.13 15.25
C GLU A 32 0.52 -2.50 15.37
N GLY A 33 0.81 -3.79 15.60
CA GLY A 33 2.17 -4.23 15.90
C GLY A 33 3.18 -3.94 14.79
N GLU A 34 4.46 -3.81 15.14
CA GLU A 34 5.54 -3.50 14.19
C GLU A 34 5.59 -4.46 13.00
N ALA A 35 5.41 -5.76 13.25
CA ALA A 35 5.36 -6.79 12.21
C ALA A 35 4.20 -6.58 11.21
N TRP A 36 3.07 -6.05 11.68
CA TRP A 36 1.92 -5.71 10.84
C TRP A 36 2.26 -4.55 9.93
N TRP A 37 2.83 -3.48 10.48
CA TRP A 37 3.27 -2.32 9.71
C TRP A 37 4.40 -2.63 8.72
N ALA A 38 5.30 -3.55 9.06
CA ALA A 38 6.35 -4.02 8.15
C ALA A 38 5.77 -4.76 6.93
N ALA A 39 4.78 -5.64 7.16
CA ALA A 39 4.05 -6.30 6.07
C ALA A 39 3.29 -5.27 5.20
N VAL A 40 2.61 -4.31 5.84
CA VAL A 40 1.93 -3.20 5.15
C VAL A 40 2.87 -2.37 4.30
N ALA A 41 4.07 -2.06 4.80
CA ALA A 41 5.05 -1.32 4.03
C ALA A 41 5.53 -2.08 2.79
N ALA A 42 5.82 -3.38 2.92
CA ALA A 42 6.24 -4.21 1.80
C ALA A 42 5.17 -4.26 0.69
N GLU A 43 3.91 -4.41 1.07
CA GLU A 43 2.77 -4.46 0.15
C GLU A 43 2.50 -3.10 -0.52
N VAL A 44 2.57 -1.99 0.24
CA VAL A 44 2.45 -0.64 -0.32
C VAL A 44 3.54 -0.36 -1.35
N VAL A 45 4.78 -0.78 -1.07
CA VAL A 45 5.91 -0.67 -2.00
C VAL A 45 5.66 -1.52 -3.26
N ALA A 46 5.20 -2.76 -3.10
CA ALA A 46 4.88 -3.63 -4.22
C ALA A 46 3.79 -3.03 -5.13
N VAL A 47 2.71 -2.50 -4.55
CA VAL A 47 1.61 -1.84 -5.30
C VAL A 47 2.07 -0.54 -5.98
N ALA A 48 2.96 0.21 -5.32
CA ALA A 48 3.53 1.43 -5.90
C ALA A 48 4.44 1.12 -7.10
N GLY A 49 5.21 0.02 -7.04
CA GLY A 49 6.12 -0.42 -8.09
C GLY A 49 5.47 -1.23 -9.22
N ALA A 50 4.33 -1.87 -8.98
CA ALA A 50 3.69 -2.77 -9.94
C ALA A 50 2.93 -2.05 -11.07
N GLU A 51 2.81 -2.74 -12.21
CA GLU A 51 1.89 -2.36 -13.30
C GLU A 51 0.42 -2.46 -12.86
N ASN A 52 -0.48 -1.69 -13.48
CA ASN A 52 -1.85 -1.52 -12.97
C ASN A 52 -2.65 -2.83 -12.76
N THR A 53 -2.45 -3.83 -13.62
CA THR A 53 -3.11 -5.15 -13.50
C THR A 53 -2.51 -5.97 -12.36
N ALA A 54 -1.18 -5.95 -12.21
CA ALA A 54 -0.49 -6.62 -11.10
C ALA A 54 -0.82 -5.96 -9.75
N ALA A 55 -0.87 -4.63 -9.70
CA ALA A 55 -1.26 -3.87 -8.51
C ALA A 55 -2.69 -4.21 -8.04
N ALA A 56 -3.63 -4.39 -8.97
CA ALA A 56 -5.00 -4.79 -8.63
C ALA A 56 -5.06 -6.23 -8.07
N ALA A 57 -4.21 -7.14 -8.56
CA ALA A 57 -4.13 -8.51 -8.05
C ALA A 57 -3.56 -8.57 -6.63
N ILE A 58 -2.51 -7.79 -6.34
CA ILE A 58 -1.93 -7.67 -4.98
C ILE A 58 -3.01 -7.18 -4.00
N ILE A 59 -3.72 -6.12 -4.37
CA ILE A 59 -4.80 -5.55 -3.54
C ILE A 59 -5.97 -6.52 -3.36
N ALA A 60 -6.34 -7.28 -4.40
CA ALA A 60 -7.42 -8.27 -4.33
C ALA A 60 -7.09 -9.41 -3.36
N TRP A 61 -5.82 -9.79 -3.26
CA TRP A 61 -5.36 -10.77 -2.28
C TRP A 61 -5.38 -10.21 -0.84
N TRP A 62 -5.04 -8.92 -0.68
CA TRP A 62 -4.83 -8.30 0.62
C TRP A 62 -6.10 -8.05 1.44
N HIS A 63 -7.21 -7.77 0.74
CA HIS A 63 -8.54 -7.67 1.34
C HIS A 63 -9.45 -8.62 0.57
N HIS A 64 -9.41 -9.89 0.95
CA HIS A 64 -10.12 -10.94 0.23
C HIS A 64 -11.63 -10.67 0.10
N ASP A 65 -12.20 -9.79 0.95
CA ASP A 65 -13.56 -9.29 0.83
C ASP A 65 -13.65 -7.75 0.81
N TRP A 66 -13.30 -7.14 -0.33
CA TRP A 66 -13.51 -5.72 -0.61
C TRP A 66 -15.00 -5.30 -0.65
N SER A 67 -15.92 -6.26 -0.81
CA SER A 67 -17.36 -5.97 -0.91
C SER A 67 -17.91 -5.36 0.38
N GLN A 68 -17.32 -5.72 1.53
CA GLN A 68 -17.64 -5.12 2.84
C GLN A 68 -17.20 -3.66 2.98
N VAL A 69 -16.22 -3.22 2.19
CA VAL A 69 -15.67 -1.84 2.23
C VAL A 69 -16.32 -0.96 1.15
N GLY A 70 -17.18 -1.52 0.30
CA GLY A 70 -17.83 -0.79 -0.80
C GLY A 70 -16.83 -0.29 -1.86
N ASP A 71 -15.65 -0.91 -1.95
CA ASP A 71 -14.56 -0.49 -2.84
C ASP A 71 -14.15 -1.62 -3.78
N THR A 72 -13.33 -1.32 -4.80
CA THR A 72 -12.81 -2.33 -5.73
C THR A 72 -11.29 -2.39 -5.67
N PRO A 73 -10.67 -3.58 -5.86
CA PRO A 73 -9.22 -3.70 -5.86
C PRO A 73 -8.51 -2.74 -6.82
N LYS A 74 -9.11 -2.53 -8.00
CA LYS A 74 -8.59 -1.60 -9.01
C LYS A 74 -8.65 -0.14 -8.55
N ALA A 75 -9.73 0.27 -7.90
CA ALA A 75 -9.88 1.62 -7.38
C ALA A 75 -8.90 1.88 -6.22
N ALA A 76 -8.76 0.92 -5.29
CA ALA A 76 -7.81 0.99 -4.18
C ALA A 76 -6.35 1.05 -4.68
N ALA A 77 -5.96 0.19 -5.63
CA ALA A 77 -4.65 0.26 -6.28
C ALA A 77 -4.38 1.64 -6.91
N ALA A 78 -5.38 2.22 -7.59
CA ALA A 78 -5.27 3.55 -8.17
C ALA A 78 -5.10 4.66 -7.11
N ARG A 79 -5.79 4.56 -5.96
CA ARG A 79 -5.64 5.51 -4.84
C ARG A 79 -4.24 5.44 -4.23
N LEU A 80 -3.71 4.24 -3.97
CA LEU A 80 -2.36 4.03 -3.44
C LEU A 80 -1.30 4.64 -4.37
N ARG A 81 -1.37 4.36 -5.67
CA ARG A 81 -0.43 4.90 -6.66
C ARG A 81 -0.51 6.42 -6.76
N ARG A 82 -1.71 7.01 -6.71
CA ARG A 82 -1.88 8.48 -6.68
C ARG A 82 -1.29 9.10 -5.42
N ALA A 83 -1.51 8.49 -4.25
CA ALA A 83 -0.97 8.95 -2.98
C ALA A 83 0.57 8.91 -2.98
N SER A 84 1.15 7.78 -3.43
CA SER A 84 2.60 7.61 -3.60
C SER A 84 3.20 8.71 -4.47
N ARG A 85 2.66 8.93 -5.69
CA ARG A 85 3.13 10.01 -6.60
C ARG A 85 3.00 11.41 -5.99
N ALA A 86 1.98 11.66 -5.17
CA ALA A 86 1.78 12.95 -4.51
C ALA A 86 2.77 13.20 -3.35
N LEU A 87 3.26 12.14 -2.72
CA LEU A 87 4.31 12.19 -1.69
C LEU A 87 5.69 12.35 -2.32
N SER A 88 6.02 11.58 -3.37
CA SER A 88 7.30 11.73 -4.08
C SER A 88 7.48 13.15 -4.64
N ARG A 89 6.42 13.76 -5.20
CA ARG A 89 6.46 15.17 -5.66
C ARG A 89 6.67 16.21 -4.56
N ARG A 90 6.35 15.89 -3.31
CA ARG A 90 6.59 16.79 -2.16
C ARG A 90 8.01 16.70 -1.64
N VAL A 91 8.68 15.57 -1.84
CA VAL A 91 10.09 15.38 -1.45
C VAL A 91 11.04 16.01 -2.48
N SER A 92 10.65 16.07 -3.76
CA SER A 92 11.47 16.66 -4.84
C SER A 92 11.33 18.19 -5.01
N LYS A 93 10.65 18.90 -4.10
CA LYS A 93 10.44 20.35 -4.17
C LYS A 93 11.02 21.02 -2.94
#